data_AF-A0A810L1Q6-F1
#
_entry.id   AF-A0A810L1Q6-F1
#
_cell.length_a   1.000
_cell.length_b   1.000
_cell.length_c   1.000
_cell.angle_alpha   90.00
_cell.angle_beta   90.00
_cell.angle_gamma   90.00
#
_symmetry.space_group_name_H-M   'P 1'
#
loop_
_entity.id
_entity.type
_entity.pdbx_description
1 polymer ?
#
loop_
_entity_poly.entity_id
_entity_poly.type
_entity_poly.pdbx_seq_one_letter_code
_entity_poly.pdbx_strand_id
1 'polypeptide(L)'
;MVRELGLLRRARWFYALVFAVLCLAVAGACVGFALLGDSWWQLLIAGVFGVACTQFAFLAHEASHRQIFASGPANDRVGRLLGTLLVGISYSWWMGKHTRHHGNPNRVGKDPDIAPGVVSFRAEDAAAQRGFLAMMNRRQGYAFFPLLTLEGVNLHVSSIRFLFGRGKITGRWTEIGLIAAHLALIIVPAFVFLSRGWPPHSAVCSWRSSASTWARRSHPTTRACRWSARTRNSTSSPNRYEPRATSADASGRAR
;
A
#
# COMPACT_ATOMS: atom_id res chain seq x y z
N MET A 1 -16.47 -43.38 2.01
CA MET A 1 -17.42 -42.26 2.23
C MET A 1 -17.16 -41.02 1.35
N VAL A 2 -16.18 -40.15 1.60
CA VAL A 2 -16.06 -38.85 0.85
C VAL A 2 -15.78 -39.01 -0.66
N ARG A 3 -14.93 -39.98 -1.03
CA ARG A 3 -14.64 -40.28 -2.46
C ARG A 3 -15.84 -40.88 -3.19
N GLU A 4 -16.60 -41.74 -2.52
CA GLU A 4 -17.78 -42.43 -3.08
C GLU A 4 -18.94 -41.47 -3.33
N LEU A 5 -19.11 -40.46 -2.48
CA LEU A 5 -20.09 -39.39 -2.68
C LEU A 5 -19.73 -38.44 -3.83
N GLY A 6 -18.60 -38.65 -4.52
CA GLY A 6 -18.17 -37.82 -5.65
C GLY A 6 -17.76 -36.39 -5.26
N LEU A 7 -17.66 -36.07 -3.97
CA LEU A 7 -17.37 -34.72 -3.46
C LEU A 7 -15.95 -34.23 -3.79
N LEU A 8 -15.07 -35.12 -4.24
CA LEU A 8 -13.71 -34.77 -4.68
C LEU A 8 -13.60 -34.60 -6.21
N ARG A 9 -14.72 -34.60 -6.93
CA ARG A 9 -14.73 -34.32 -8.37
C ARG A 9 -14.38 -32.85 -8.61
N ARG A 10 -13.52 -32.61 -9.58
CA ARG A 10 -13.04 -31.26 -9.92
C ARG A 10 -14.14 -30.44 -10.59
N ALA A 11 -14.44 -29.28 -10.04
CA ALA A 11 -15.42 -28.33 -10.59
C ALA A 11 -14.79 -27.42 -11.67
N ARG A 12 -14.29 -28.00 -12.77
CA ARG A 12 -13.52 -27.26 -13.80
C ARG A 12 -14.30 -26.08 -14.41
N TRP A 13 -15.59 -26.28 -14.69
CA TRP A 13 -16.45 -25.25 -15.26
C TRP A 13 -16.68 -24.08 -14.31
N PHE A 14 -16.82 -24.36 -13.02
CA PHE A 14 -16.91 -23.32 -12.00
C PHE A 14 -15.66 -22.43 -12.01
N TYR A 15 -14.46 -23.03 -11.95
CA TYR A 15 -13.22 -22.25 -11.98
C TYR A 15 -13.00 -21.52 -13.31
N ALA A 16 -13.39 -22.10 -14.44
CA ALA A 16 -13.33 -21.43 -15.74
C ALA A 16 -14.27 -20.20 -15.80
N LEU A 17 -15.50 -20.35 -15.29
CA LEU A 17 -16.46 -19.25 -15.22
C LEU A 17 -15.99 -18.13 -14.29
N VAL A 18 -15.52 -18.48 -13.09
CA VAL A 18 -14.96 -17.49 -12.13
C VAL A 18 -13.79 -16.75 -12.79
N PHE A 19 -12.85 -17.47 -13.41
CA PHE A 19 -11.73 -16.84 -14.09
C PHE A 19 -12.19 -15.89 -15.21
N ALA A 20 -13.14 -16.31 -16.06
CA ALA A 20 -13.68 -15.48 -17.13
C ALA A 20 -14.34 -14.20 -16.59
N VAL A 21 -15.15 -14.31 -15.54
CA VAL A 21 -15.79 -13.16 -14.88
C VAL A 21 -14.75 -12.20 -14.31
N LEU A 22 -13.69 -12.72 -13.68
CA LEU A 22 -12.61 -11.88 -13.17
C LEU A 22 -11.83 -11.18 -14.28
N CYS A 23 -11.54 -11.86 -15.39
CA CYS A 23 -10.91 -11.24 -16.56
C CYS A 23 -11.80 -10.13 -17.15
N LEU A 24 -13.11 -10.35 -17.25
CA LEU A 24 -14.06 -9.33 -17.70
C LEU A 24 -14.12 -8.14 -16.73
N ALA A 25 -14.13 -8.40 -15.42
CA ALA A 25 -14.11 -7.35 -14.40
C ALA A 25 -12.85 -6.49 -14.49
N VAL A 26 -11.67 -7.13 -14.66
CA VAL A 26 -10.39 -6.43 -14.87
C VAL A 26 -10.40 -5.63 -16.17
N ALA A 27 -10.87 -6.22 -17.27
CA ALA A 27 -10.96 -5.51 -18.55
C ALA A 27 -11.89 -4.30 -18.46
N GLY A 28 -13.07 -4.46 -17.84
CA GLY A 28 -14.00 -3.37 -17.57
C GLY A 28 -13.40 -2.29 -16.67
N ALA A 29 -12.66 -2.67 -15.63
CA ALA A 29 -11.95 -1.74 -14.77
C ALA A 29 -10.85 -0.96 -15.51
N CYS A 30 -10.10 -1.61 -16.42
CA CYS A 30 -9.13 -0.93 -17.28
C CYS A 30 -9.79 0.07 -18.24
N VAL A 31 -10.92 -0.31 -18.86
CA VAL A 31 -11.69 0.60 -19.72
C VAL A 31 -12.22 1.77 -18.90
N GLY A 32 -12.82 1.50 -17.73
CA GLY A 32 -13.30 2.53 -16.80
C GLY A 32 -12.18 3.46 -16.35
N PHE A 33 -10.99 2.92 -16.03
CA PHE A 33 -9.80 3.69 -15.68
C PHE A 33 -9.43 4.69 -16.79
N ALA A 34 -9.38 4.22 -18.04
CA ALA A 34 -9.04 5.05 -19.19
C ALA A 34 -10.10 6.13 -19.47
N LEU A 35 -11.38 5.79 -19.36
CA LEU A 35 -12.49 6.72 -19.62
C LEU A 35 -12.67 7.75 -18.52
N LEU A 36 -12.44 7.39 -17.25
CA LEU A 36 -12.59 8.31 -16.11
C LEU A 36 -11.45 9.33 -16.00
N GLY A 37 -10.24 8.98 -16.46
CA GLY A 37 -9.09 9.89 -16.42
C GLY A 37 -8.73 10.37 -15.01
N ASP A 38 -8.29 11.62 -14.87
CA ASP A 38 -7.98 12.21 -13.56
C ASP A 38 -9.27 12.59 -12.81
N SER A 39 -9.76 11.67 -11.99
CA SER A 39 -11.02 11.81 -11.28
C SER A 39 -11.01 11.05 -9.96
N TRP A 40 -11.68 11.60 -8.94
CA TRP A 40 -11.86 10.93 -7.65
C TRP A 40 -12.61 9.59 -7.78
N TRP A 41 -13.40 9.40 -8.84
CA TRP A 41 -14.05 8.13 -9.13
C TRP A 41 -13.07 6.99 -9.44
N GLN A 42 -11.79 7.27 -9.67
CA GLN A 42 -10.73 6.26 -9.76
C GLN A 42 -10.60 5.43 -8.46
N LEU A 43 -11.05 5.95 -7.31
CA LEU A 43 -11.11 5.16 -6.08
C LEU A 43 -12.07 3.97 -6.18
N LEU A 44 -13.17 4.08 -6.95
CA LEU A 44 -14.05 2.95 -7.21
C LEU A 44 -13.36 1.90 -8.08
N ILE A 45 -12.63 2.34 -9.11
CA ILE A 45 -11.83 1.45 -9.97
C ILE A 45 -10.76 0.72 -9.15
N ALA A 46 -10.06 1.43 -8.26
CA ALA A 46 -9.12 0.82 -7.33
C ALA A 46 -9.79 -0.22 -6.42
N GLY A 47 -11.00 0.06 -5.93
CA GLY A 47 -11.80 -0.90 -5.16
C GLY A 47 -12.13 -2.18 -5.96
N VAL A 48 -12.55 -2.03 -7.22
CA VAL A 48 -12.82 -3.16 -8.12
C VAL A 48 -11.56 -4.01 -8.35
N PHE A 49 -10.41 -3.37 -8.60
CA PHE A 49 -9.13 -4.07 -8.72
C PHE A 49 -8.78 -4.80 -7.42
N GLY A 50 -8.96 -4.19 -6.25
CA GLY A 50 -8.72 -4.82 -4.95
C GLY A 50 -9.55 -6.10 -4.75
N VAL A 51 -10.84 -6.04 -5.09
CA VAL A 51 -11.72 -7.23 -5.04
C VAL A 51 -11.27 -8.28 -6.04
N ALA A 52 -10.98 -7.89 -7.29
CA ALA A 52 -10.53 -8.82 -8.33
C ALA A 52 -9.22 -9.51 -7.97
N CYS A 53 -8.21 -8.77 -7.47
CA CYS A 53 -6.95 -9.32 -6.97
C CYS A 53 -7.18 -10.32 -5.84
N THR A 54 -8.08 -10.03 -4.89
CA THR A 54 -8.43 -10.95 -3.82
C THR A 54 -9.04 -12.26 -4.37
N GLN A 55 -9.91 -12.17 -5.38
CA GLN A 55 -10.48 -13.36 -6.01
C GLN A 55 -9.45 -14.15 -6.83
N PHE A 56 -8.50 -13.48 -7.50
CA PHE A 56 -7.36 -14.17 -8.11
C PHE A 56 -6.47 -14.85 -7.06
N ALA A 57 -6.33 -14.27 -5.86
CA ALA A 57 -5.63 -14.91 -4.76
C ALA A 57 -6.32 -16.20 -4.31
N PHE A 58 -7.66 -16.20 -4.24
CA PHE A 58 -8.43 -17.43 -4.00
C PHE A 58 -8.25 -18.46 -5.11
N LEU A 59 -8.28 -18.09 -6.39
CA LEU A 59 -7.98 -19.03 -7.48
C LEU A 59 -6.55 -19.59 -7.38
N ALA A 60 -5.56 -18.77 -7.03
CA ALA A 60 -4.20 -19.23 -6.78
C ALA A 60 -4.10 -20.19 -5.59
N HIS A 61 -4.90 -19.94 -4.54
CA HIS A 61 -5.05 -20.83 -3.38
C HIS A 61 -5.63 -22.19 -3.77
N GLU A 62 -6.71 -22.22 -4.57
CA GLU A 62 -7.32 -23.46 -5.04
C GLU A 62 -6.38 -24.26 -5.97
N ALA A 63 -5.60 -23.56 -6.81
CA ALA A 63 -4.52 -24.19 -7.58
C ALA A 63 -3.47 -24.80 -6.64
N SER A 64 -3.06 -24.09 -5.60
CA SER A 64 -2.07 -24.56 -4.61
C SER A 64 -2.52 -25.84 -3.90
N HIS A 65 -3.82 -25.98 -3.65
CA HIS A 65 -4.46 -27.21 -3.14
C HIS A 65 -4.70 -28.29 -4.19
N ARG A 66 -4.22 -28.08 -5.41
CA ARG A 66 -4.38 -28.97 -6.56
C ARG A 66 -5.84 -29.26 -6.86
N GLN A 67 -6.76 -28.30 -6.70
CA GLN A 67 -8.21 -28.48 -6.92
C GLN A 67 -8.64 -28.15 -8.36
N ILE A 68 -7.91 -27.27 -9.05
CA ILE A 68 -8.29 -26.83 -10.40
C ILE A 68 -7.94 -27.89 -11.46
N PHE A 69 -6.67 -28.25 -11.59
CA PHE A 69 -6.21 -29.18 -12.63
C PHE A 69 -5.84 -30.56 -12.08
N ALA A 70 -5.95 -31.60 -12.91
CA ALA A 70 -5.47 -32.93 -12.53
C ALA A 70 -3.93 -32.99 -12.38
N SER A 71 -3.22 -32.23 -13.22
CA SER A 71 -1.76 -32.18 -13.21
C SER A 71 -1.24 -31.26 -12.10
N GLY A 72 -0.35 -31.79 -11.26
CA GLY A 72 0.38 -31.00 -10.29
C GLY A 72 1.09 -29.80 -10.94
N PRO A 73 2.03 -30.01 -11.88
CA PRO A 73 2.76 -28.93 -12.53
C PRO A 73 1.88 -27.86 -13.18
N ALA A 74 0.71 -28.23 -13.72
CA ALA A 74 -0.24 -27.24 -14.26
C ALA A 74 -0.79 -26.32 -13.17
N ASN A 75 -1.17 -26.87 -12.03
CA ASN A 75 -1.59 -26.08 -10.88
C ASN A 75 -0.45 -25.20 -10.33
N ASP A 76 0.80 -25.70 -10.28
CA ASP A 76 1.94 -24.89 -9.82
C ASP A 76 2.16 -23.66 -10.71
N ARG A 77 2.08 -23.85 -12.03
CA ARG A 77 2.24 -22.75 -13.01
C ARG A 77 1.12 -21.72 -12.85
N VAL A 78 -0.13 -22.17 -12.77
CA VAL A 78 -1.28 -21.26 -12.62
C VAL A 78 -1.25 -20.56 -11.27
N GLY A 79 -0.98 -21.28 -10.17
CA GLY A 79 -0.85 -20.69 -8.84
C GLY A 79 0.26 -19.65 -8.78
N ARG A 80 1.40 -19.88 -9.45
CA ARG A 80 2.48 -18.91 -9.57
C ARG A 80 2.11 -17.71 -10.43
N LEU A 81 1.46 -17.93 -11.57
CA LEU A 81 1.02 -16.82 -12.42
C LEU A 81 0.01 -15.93 -11.68
N LEU A 82 -1.06 -16.52 -11.14
CA LEU A 82 -2.10 -15.76 -10.46
C LEU A 82 -1.58 -15.14 -9.14
N GLY A 83 -0.94 -15.93 -8.29
CA GLY A 83 -0.47 -15.47 -6.98
C GLY A 83 0.71 -14.51 -7.05
N THR A 84 1.65 -14.69 -8.00
CA THR A 84 2.85 -13.87 -8.08
C THR A 84 2.71 -12.69 -9.04
N LEU A 85 2.15 -12.88 -10.24
CA LEU A 85 1.99 -11.77 -11.19
C LEU A 85 0.75 -10.92 -10.92
N LEU A 86 -0.41 -11.53 -10.65
CA LEU A 86 -1.65 -10.74 -10.50
C LEU A 86 -1.85 -10.25 -9.07
N VAL A 87 -1.33 -10.97 -8.08
CA VAL A 87 -1.50 -10.64 -6.66
C VAL A 87 -0.20 -10.14 -6.01
N GLY A 88 0.98 -10.39 -6.58
CA GLY A 88 2.24 -9.84 -6.06
C GLY A 88 2.82 -10.58 -4.83
N ILE A 89 2.45 -11.84 -4.62
CA ILE A 89 2.93 -12.69 -3.52
C ILE A 89 3.86 -13.80 -4.06
N SER A 90 4.96 -14.05 -3.37
CA SER A 90 5.88 -15.14 -3.72
C SER A 90 5.18 -16.49 -3.55
N TYR A 91 5.01 -17.22 -4.66
CA TYR A 91 4.39 -18.55 -4.64
C TYR A 91 5.20 -19.53 -3.79
N SER A 92 6.52 -19.52 -3.92
CA SER A 92 7.39 -20.39 -3.13
C SER A 92 7.36 -20.08 -1.63
N TRP A 93 7.33 -18.79 -1.23
CA TRP A 93 7.15 -18.43 0.18
C TRP A 93 5.79 -18.90 0.71
N TRP A 94 4.73 -18.58 -0.04
CA TRP A 94 3.36 -18.92 0.33
C TRP A 94 3.22 -20.43 0.52
N MET A 95 3.65 -21.25 -0.45
CA MET A 95 3.58 -22.71 -0.34
C MET A 95 4.34 -23.24 0.89
N GLY A 96 5.52 -22.71 1.18
CA GLY A 96 6.28 -23.12 2.37
C GLY A 96 5.57 -22.82 3.68
N LYS A 97 4.90 -21.67 3.81
CA LYS A 97 4.09 -21.30 4.98
C LYS A 97 2.77 -22.08 5.04
N HIS A 98 2.04 -22.05 3.93
CA HIS A 98 0.67 -22.54 3.79
C HIS A 98 0.57 -24.05 3.98
N THR A 99 1.51 -24.81 3.41
CA THR A 99 1.57 -26.26 3.61
C THR A 99 1.81 -26.64 5.07
N ARG A 100 2.61 -25.87 5.83
CA ARG A 100 2.82 -26.13 7.25
C ARG A 100 1.58 -25.85 8.08
N HIS A 101 0.89 -24.75 7.80
CA HIS A 101 -0.39 -24.41 8.42
C HIS A 101 -1.41 -25.53 8.18
N HIS A 102 -1.70 -25.90 6.94
CA HIS A 102 -2.69 -26.94 6.64
C HIS A 102 -2.30 -28.35 7.11
N GLY A 103 -1.00 -28.65 7.22
CA GLY A 103 -0.53 -29.91 7.78
C GLY A 103 -0.66 -29.99 9.31
N ASN A 104 -0.69 -28.86 10.01
CA ASN A 104 -0.73 -28.80 11.47
C ASN A 104 -1.55 -27.61 11.99
N PRO A 105 -2.81 -27.41 11.54
CA PRO A 105 -3.54 -26.19 11.83
C PRO A 105 -3.78 -26.02 13.33
N ASN A 106 -3.63 -24.79 13.84
CA ASN A 106 -3.80 -24.43 15.24
C ASN A 106 -2.93 -25.24 16.22
N ARG A 107 -1.79 -25.78 15.74
CA ARG A 107 -0.86 -26.55 16.57
C ARG A 107 0.35 -25.72 16.95
N VAL A 108 0.47 -25.43 18.23
CA VAL A 108 1.57 -24.65 18.82
C VAL A 108 2.93 -25.23 18.41
N GLY A 109 3.84 -24.35 17.99
CA GLY A 109 5.19 -24.71 17.54
C GLY A 109 5.27 -25.34 16.15
N LYS A 110 4.14 -25.57 15.46
CA LYS A 110 4.13 -26.12 14.09
C LYS A 110 3.42 -25.22 13.10
N ASP A 111 2.30 -24.63 13.50
CA ASP A 111 1.54 -23.71 12.68
C ASP A 111 2.17 -22.30 12.72
N PRO A 112 2.67 -21.78 11.59
CA PRO A 112 3.23 -20.43 11.55
C PRO A 112 2.17 -19.34 11.75
N ASP A 113 0.87 -19.61 11.51
CA ASP A 113 -0.17 -18.58 11.50
C ASP A 113 -0.66 -18.21 12.92
N ILE A 114 -0.34 -19.02 13.93
CA ILE A 114 -0.58 -18.71 15.35
C ILE A 114 0.70 -18.33 16.11
N ALA A 115 1.81 -18.09 15.39
CA ALA A 115 3.04 -17.66 16.01
C ALA A 115 2.87 -16.29 16.68
N PRO A 116 3.59 -16.01 17.79
CA PRO A 116 3.47 -14.74 18.50
C PRO A 116 3.80 -13.55 17.58
N GLY A 117 2.94 -12.53 17.59
CA GLY A 117 3.11 -11.34 16.77
C GLY A 117 2.22 -10.19 17.24
N VAL A 118 1.80 -9.36 16.29
CA VAL A 118 0.91 -8.21 16.54
C VAL A 118 -0.46 -8.67 17.07
N VAL A 119 -0.93 -9.82 16.60
CA VAL A 119 -2.10 -10.53 17.10
C VAL A 119 -1.61 -11.70 17.96
N SER A 120 -2.19 -11.86 19.15
CA SER A 120 -1.93 -13.01 20.01
C SER A 120 -3.13 -13.93 20.02
N PHE A 121 -2.88 -15.21 19.77
CA PHE A 121 -3.89 -16.29 19.81
C PHE A 121 -3.90 -17.04 21.15
N ARG A 122 -2.94 -16.73 22.03
CA ARG A 122 -2.74 -17.39 23.32
C ARG A 122 -2.60 -16.36 24.43
N ALA A 123 -3.12 -16.71 25.61
CA ALA A 123 -3.05 -15.86 26.79
C ALA A 123 -1.59 -15.62 27.23
N GLU A 124 -0.75 -16.65 27.14
CA GLU A 124 0.68 -16.54 27.49
C GLU A 124 1.42 -15.52 26.60
N ASP A 125 1.15 -15.56 25.29
CA ASP A 125 1.78 -14.65 24.32
C ASP A 125 1.29 -13.21 24.51
N ALA A 126 0.01 -13.04 24.85
CA ALA A 126 -0.59 -11.75 25.17
C ALA A 126 -0.02 -11.15 26.47
N ALA A 127 0.16 -11.97 27.50
CA ALA A 127 0.73 -11.56 28.79
C ALA A 127 2.20 -11.15 28.68
N ALA A 128 2.93 -11.70 27.72
CA ALA A 128 4.32 -11.34 27.44
C ALA A 128 4.47 -9.99 26.70
N GLN A 129 3.40 -9.48 26.05
CA GLN A 129 3.44 -8.21 25.32
C GLN A 129 3.65 -7.02 26.27
N ARG A 130 4.37 -6.00 25.78
CA ARG A 130 4.64 -4.76 26.54
C ARG A 130 4.38 -3.52 25.68
N GLY A 131 4.22 -2.37 26.34
CA GLY A 131 4.07 -1.07 25.67
C GLY A 131 2.89 -1.02 24.70
N PHE A 132 3.16 -0.56 23.48
CA PHE A 132 2.15 -0.38 22.42
C PHE A 132 1.44 -1.70 22.05
N LEU A 133 2.17 -2.81 21.96
CA LEU A 133 1.57 -4.12 21.63
C LEU A 133 0.64 -4.61 22.73
N ALA A 134 0.97 -4.38 24.01
CA ALA A 134 0.06 -4.68 25.12
C ALA A 134 -1.20 -3.81 25.10
N MET A 135 -1.08 -2.54 24.73
CA MET A 135 -2.22 -1.64 24.54
C MET A 135 -3.14 -2.12 23.41
N MET A 136 -2.57 -2.49 22.26
CA MET A 136 -3.33 -3.06 21.13
C MET A 136 -4.00 -4.37 21.51
N ASN A 137 -3.29 -5.28 22.18
CA ASN A 137 -3.80 -6.58 22.55
C ASN A 137 -5.05 -6.49 23.46
N ARG A 138 -5.06 -5.54 24.42
CA ARG A 138 -6.24 -5.24 25.26
C ARG A 138 -7.50 -4.89 24.47
N ARG A 139 -7.35 -4.39 23.24
CA ARG A 139 -8.45 -4.05 22.32
C ARG A 139 -8.35 -4.83 21.01
N GLN A 140 -7.72 -6.02 21.04
CA GLN A 140 -7.39 -6.78 19.83
C GLN A 140 -8.61 -7.05 18.95
N GLY A 141 -9.78 -7.31 19.54
CA GLY A 141 -11.02 -7.52 18.78
C GLY A 141 -11.38 -6.33 17.87
N TYR A 142 -11.16 -5.09 18.32
CA TYR A 142 -11.34 -3.90 17.50
C TYR A 142 -10.14 -3.62 16.59
N ALA A 143 -8.92 -3.82 17.11
CA ALA A 143 -7.69 -3.60 16.35
C ALA A 143 -7.51 -4.59 15.17
N PHE A 144 -8.12 -5.77 15.25
CA PHE A 144 -8.04 -6.81 14.23
C PHE A 144 -8.51 -6.30 12.86
N PHE A 145 -9.64 -5.59 12.77
CA PHE A 145 -10.19 -5.17 11.49
C PHE A 145 -9.31 -4.14 10.76
N PRO A 146 -8.83 -3.06 11.41
CA PRO A 146 -7.83 -2.18 10.78
C PRO A 146 -6.52 -2.87 10.46
N LEU A 147 -6.05 -3.82 11.29
CA LEU A 147 -4.83 -4.56 10.99
C LEU A 147 -5.00 -5.50 9.80
N LEU A 148 -6.20 -6.06 9.62
CA LEU A 148 -6.50 -6.96 8.51
C LEU A 148 -6.36 -6.25 7.16
N THR A 149 -6.64 -4.94 7.07
CA THR A 149 -6.39 -4.17 5.83
C THR A 149 -4.89 -4.03 5.51
N LEU A 150 -4.03 -4.17 6.51
CA LEU A 150 -2.57 -4.16 6.37
C LEU A 150 -1.98 -5.54 6.12
N GLU A 151 -2.76 -6.62 6.23
CA GLU A 151 -2.25 -7.97 6.02
C GLU A 151 -1.70 -8.17 4.61
N GLY A 152 -2.33 -7.57 3.59
CA GLY A 152 -1.79 -7.58 2.23
C GLY A 152 -0.34 -7.06 2.17
N VAL A 153 -0.06 -5.95 2.86
CA VAL A 153 1.30 -5.39 2.97
C VAL A 153 2.25 -6.37 3.65
N ASN A 154 1.81 -7.01 4.74
CA ASN A 154 2.60 -8.03 5.42
C ASN A 154 2.95 -9.21 4.50
N LEU A 155 2.01 -9.69 3.68
CA LEU A 155 2.22 -10.76 2.71
C LEU A 155 3.25 -10.36 1.63
N HIS A 156 3.17 -9.14 1.10
CA HIS A 156 4.14 -8.62 0.14
C HIS A 156 5.54 -8.49 0.74
N VAL A 157 5.65 -7.88 1.93
CA VAL A 157 6.93 -7.69 2.62
C VAL A 157 7.56 -9.05 2.94
N SER A 158 6.78 -10.01 3.41
CA SER A 158 7.25 -11.37 3.69
C SER A 158 7.73 -12.09 2.42
N SER A 159 7.02 -11.92 1.32
CA SER A 159 7.42 -12.43 0.00
C SER A 159 8.77 -11.86 -0.45
N ILE A 160 8.94 -10.54 -0.36
CA ILE A 160 10.18 -9.85 -0.73
C ILE A 160 11.32 -10.33 0.18
N ARG A 161 11.14 -10.30 1.50
CA ARG A 161 12.15 -10.78 2.47
C ARG A 161 12.59 -12.22 2.19
N PHE A 162 11.64 -13.10 1.84
CA PHE A 162 11.95 -14.47 1.47
C PHE A 162 12.78 -14.55 0.19
N LEU A 163 12.37 -13.87 -0.87
CA LEU A 163 13.05 -13.91 -2.17
C LEU A 163 14.47 -13.36 -2.12
N PHE A 164 14.72 -12.31 -1.33
CA PHE A 164 16.04 -11.73 -1.12
C PHE A 164 16.84 -12.37 0.04
N GLY A 165 16.28 -13.40 0.68
CA GLY A 165 16.95 -14.17 1.71
C GLY A 165 18.06 -15.09 1.16
N ARG A 166 18.85 -15.66 2.07
CA ARG A 166 20.03 -16.49 1.72
C ARG A 166 19.68 -17.93 1.31
N GLY A 167 18.44 -18.39 1.55
CA GLY A 167 18.03 -19.76 1.24
C GLY A 167 18.05 -20.06 -0.26
N LYS A 168 18.13 -21.34 -0.65
CA LYS A 168 17.97 -21.74 -2.05
C LYS A 168 16.48 -21.74 -2.42
N ILE A 169 16.13 -21.08 -3.52
CA ILE A 169 14.74 -20.98 -4.01
C ILE A 169 14.71 -21.32 -5.50
N THR A 170 14.04 -22.39 -5.86
CA THR A 170 13.83 -22.79 -7.26
C THR A 170 12.96 -21.74 -7.96
N GLY A 171 13.42 -21.22 -9.11
CA GLY A 171 12.67 -20.21 -9.86
C GLY A 171 12.63 -18.82 -9.22
N ARG A 172 13.59 -18.50 -8.31
CA ARG A 172 13.69 -17.19 -7.64
C ARG A 172 13.55 -16.01 -8.60
N TRP A 173 14.36 -15.99 -9.65
CA TRP A 173 14.40 -14.88 -10.60
C TRP A 173 13.11 -14.75 -11.41
N THR A 174 12.42 -15.87 -11.65
CA THR A 174 11.09 -15.85 -12.25
C THR A 174 10.10 -15.15 -11.32
N GLU A 175 10.07 -15.49 -10.03
CA GLU A 175 9.15 -14.80 -9.10
C GLU A 175 9.49 -13.32 -8.91
N ILE A 176 10.78 -12.97 -8.81
CA ILE A 176 11.22 -11.57 -8.75
C ILE A 176 10.76 -10.81 -10.00
N GLY A 177 10.94 -11.39 -11.19
CA GLY A 177 10.49 -10.79 -12.44
C GLY A 177 8.98 -10.61 -12.50
N LEU A 178 8.21 -11.60 -12.05
CA LEU A 178 6.75 -11.51 -11.99
C LEU A 178 6.26 -10.47 -10.99
N ILE A 179 6.90 -10.34 -9.81
CA ILE A 179 6.56 -9.28 -8.84
C ILE A 179 6.95 -7.90 -9.38
N ALA A 180 8.11 -7.78 -10.03
CA ALA A 180 8.50 -6.53 -10.67
C ALA A 180 7.49 -6.13 -11.77
N ALA A 181 7.05 -7.09 -12.58
CA ALA A 181 6.00 -6.88 -13.58
C ALA A 181 4.66 -6.50 -12.93
N HIS A 182 4.26 -7.15 -11.83
CA HIS A 182 3.07 -6.78 -11.05
C HIS A 182 3.11 -5.31 -10.61
N LEU A 183 4.21 -4.90 -9.97
CA LEU A 183 4.39 -3.53 -9.51
C LEU A 183 4.38 -2.55 -10.68
N ALA A 184 5.03 -2.89 -11.79
CA ALA A 184 5.02 -2.06 -13.00
C ALA A 184 3.61 -1.91 -13.58
N LEU A 185 2.83 -3.00 -13.64
CA LEU A 185 1.45 -3.00 -14.15
C LEU A 185 0.51 -2.13 -13.31
N ILE A 186 0.80 -1.92 -12.02
CA ILE A 186 0.00 -1.06 -11.15
C ILE A 186 0.52 0.38 -11.17
N ILE A 187 1.82 0.56 -10.95
CA ILE A 187 2.43 1.88 -10.74
C ILE A 187 2.52 2.64 -12.06
N VAL A 188 2.98 2.01 -13.14
CA VAL A 188 3.22 2.73 -14.40
C VAL A 188 1.93 3.34 -14.94
N PRO A 189 0.80 2.63 -15.08
CA PRO A 189 -0.43 3.25 -15.54
C PRO A 189 -0.94 4.35 -14.61
N ALA A 190 -0.88 4.15 -13.29
CA ALA A 190 -1.33 5.14 -12.32
C ALA A 190 -0.56 6.46 -12.48
N PHE A 191 0.78 6.41 -12.54
CA PHE A 191 1.58 7.63 -12.70
C PHE A 191 1.53 8.17 -14.12
N VAL A 192 1.59 7.36 -15.17
CA VAL A 192 1.60 7.86 -16.55
C VAL A 192 0.27 8.52 -16.92
N PHE A 193 -0.87 7.94 -16.53
CA PHE A 193 -2.19 8.45 -16.92
C PHE A 193 -2.75 9.48 -15.94
N LEU A 194 -2.56 9.32 -14.63
CA LEU A 194 -3.15 10.23 -13.64
C LEU A 194 -2.23 11.43 -13.33
N SER A 195 -0.90 11.31 -13.41
CA SER A 195 -0.01 12.47 -13.13
C SER A 195 -0.10 13.56 -14.20
N ARG A 196 -0.50 13.21 -15.42
CA ARG A 196 -0.69 14.16 -16.52
C ARG A 196 -1.92 15.07 -16.33
N GLY A 197 -2.78 14.79 -15.35
CA GLY A 197 -3.92 15.63 -14.96
C GLY A 197 -3.61 16.72 -13.94
N TRP A 198 -2.42 16.70 -13.31
CA TRP A 198 -1.99 17.82 -12.46
C TRP A 198 -1.93 19.09 -13.34
N PRO A 199 -2.71 20.14 -13.06
CA PRO A 199 -2.86 21.23 -14.01
C PRO A 199 -1.49 21.86 -14.28
N PRO A 200 -1.11 22.06 -15.57
CA PRO A 200 0.07 22.86 -15.89
C PRO A 200 -0.26 24.32 -15.56
N HIS A 201 -0.06 24.72 -14.29
CA HIS A 201 0.09 26.10 -13.82
C HIS A 201 -1.03 27.12 -14.16
N SER A 202 -2.08 26.75 -14.90
CA SER A 202 -3.11 27.66 -15.41
C SER A 202 -4.25 27.89 -14.41
N ALA A 203 -4.41 27.00 -13.43
CA ALA A 203 -5.38 27.16 -12.35
C ALA A 203 -4.91 28.13 -11.24
N VAL A 204 -3.64 28.56 -11.25
CA VAL A 204 -3.12 29.56 -10.29
C VAL A 204 -3.37 31.00 -10.76
N CYS A 205 -3.61 31.23 -12.05
CA CYS A 205 -3.81 32.58 -12.58
C CYS A 205 -5.24 33.12 -12.48
N SER A 206 -6.27 32.30 -12.20
CA SER A 206 -7.65 32.81 -12.05
C SER A 206 -7.93 33.43 -10.68
N TRP A 207 -7.05 33.23 -9.68
CA TRP A 207 -7.21 33.85 -8.36
C TRP A 207 -6.71 35.31 -8.33
N ARG A 208 -5.87 35.72 -9.30
CA ARG A 208 -5.35 37.10 -9.37
C ARG A 208 -6.31 38.09 -10.05
N SER A 209 -7.28 37.63 -10.84
CA SER A 209 -8.27 38.51 -11.47
C SER A 209 -9.41 38.89 -10.53
N SER A 210 -9.79 38.04 -9.58
CA SER A 210 -10.86 38.34 -8.59
C SER A 210 -10.42 39.29 -7.46
N ALA A 211 -9.11 39.44 -7.23
CA ALA A 211 -8.58 40.44 -6.28
C ALA A 211 -8.63 41.88 -6.82
N SER A 212 -8.78 42.07 -8.14
CA SER A 212 -8.81 43.40 -8.79
C SER A 212 -10.21 44.00 -8.95
N THR A 213 -11.26 43.20 -8.73
CA THR A 213 -12.67 43.60 -8.76
C THR A 213 -13.20 44.01 -7.38
N TRP A 214 -12.57 43.58 -6.28
CA TRP A 214 -12.94 44.00 -4.92
C TRP A 214 -12.38 45.37 -4.52
N ALA A 215 -11.24 45.79 -5.10
CA ALA A 215 -10.65 47.12 -4.85
C ALA A 215 -11.34 48.28 -5.60
N ARG A 216 -12.34 47.98 -6.44
CA ARG A 216 -13.04 48.99 -7.27
C ARG A 216 -14.49 49.28 -6.82
N ARG A 217 -14.94 48.70 -5.71
CA ARG A 217 -16.32 48.86 -5.18
C ARG A 217 -16.42 49.53 -3.81
N SER A 218 -15.36 50.18 -3.35
CA SER A 218 -15.32 50.88 -2.06
C SER A 218 -14.69 52.28 -2.18
N HIS A 219 -15.29 53.14 -3.00
CA HIS A 219 -15.08 54.59 -2.90
C HIS A 219 -16.43 55.31 -2.80
N PRO A 220 -16.85 55.70 -1.58
CA PRO A 220 -17.83 56.76 -1.41
C PRO A 220 -17.15 58.11 -1.68
N THR A 221 -17.90 58.96 -2.37
CA THR A 221 -17.61 60.37 -2.62
C THR A 221 -17.17 61.10 -1.36
N THR A 222 -15.96 61.63 -1.33
CA THR A 222 -15.60 62.73 -0.43
C THR A 222 -14.95 63.86 -1.23
N ARG A 223 -15.59 65.02 -1.11
CA ARG A 223 -15.21 66.29 -1.70
C ARG A 223 -13.83 66.72 -1.21
N ALA A 224 -13.15 67.42 -2.09
CA ALA A 224 -11.92 68.16 -1.89
C ALA A 224 -11.83 68.91 -0.54
N CYS A 225 -10.72 68.73 0.16
CA CYS A 225 -10.06 69.80 0.89
C CYS A 225 -8.55 69.71 0.66
N ARG A 226 -8.07 70.74 -0.01
CA ARG A 226 -6.69 71.14 -0.28
C ARG A 226 -5.96 71.33 1.04
N TRP A 227 -4.69 70.90 1.16
CA TRP A 227 -3.60 71.69 1.76
C TRP A 227 -2.24 71.09 1.42
N SER A 228 -1.32 71.98 1.07
CA SER A 228 -0.03 71.72 0.44
C SER A 228 1.07 71.31 1.42
N ALA A 229 2.04 70.58 0.87
CA ALA A 229 3.30 70.15 1.47
C ALA A 229 4.08 71.24 2.21
N ARG A 230 4.74 70.85 3.32
CA ARG A 230 5.96 71.51 3.81
C ARG A 230 6.84 70.55 4.64
N THR A 231 8.06 70.33 4.12
CA THR A 231 9.38 70.06 4.77
C THR A 231 9.58 68.83 5.66
N ARG A 232 10.40 67.84 5.25
CA ARG A 232 11.87 67.70 5.47
C ARG A 232 12.32 67.78 6.94
N ASN A 233 12.79 66.66 7.53
CA ASN A 233 14.23 66.35 7.70
C ASN A 233 14.51 65.13 8.60
N SER A 234 15.57 64.38 8.21
CA SER A 234 16.63 63.71 9.02
C SER A 234 16.23 62.59 10.02
N THR A 235 16.96 61.48 10.24
CA THR A 235 18.36 61.13 9.98
C THR A 235 18.62 59.63 10.24
N SER A 236 19.47 59.02 9.41
CA SER A 236 20.49 57.97 9.67
C SER A 236 20.27 56.80 10.68
N SER A 237 20.32 55.59 10.11
CA SER A 237 20.85 54.30 10.67
C SER A 237 22.40 54.35 10.78
N PRO A 238 23.15 53.25 11.08
CA PRO A 238 22.96 52.07 11.96
C PRO A 238 24.25 51.72 12.78
N ASN A 239 24.21 50.75 13.71
CA ASN A 239 25.39 49.94 14.08
C ASN A 239 24.90 48.67 14.82
N ARG A 240 25.13 47.44 14.36
CA ARG A 240 26.34 46.64 14.04
C ARG A 240 26.66 45.69 15.20
N TYR A 241 26.71 44.43 14.78
CA TYR A 241 26.91 43.19 15.51
C TYR A 241 28.40 42.86 15.54
N GLU A 242 28.94 42.37 16.66
CA GLU A 242 30.12 41.50 16.69
C GLU A 242 30.16 40.67 17.99
N PRO A 243 30.42 39.35 17.94
CA PRO A 243 30.62 38.50 19.10
C PRO A 243 32.11 38.28 19.40
N ARG A 244 32.48 38.14 20.67
CA ARG A 244 33.83 37.76 21.09
C ARG A 244 33.82 36.41 21.81
N ALA A 245 34.58 35.47 21.27
CA ALA A 245 35.00 34.22 21.90
C ALA A 245 36.34 34.44 22.64
N THR A 246 36.56 33.64 23.70
CA THR A 246 37.84 33.16 24.32
C THR A 246 37.47 32.75 25.77
N SER A 247 38.00 31.70 26.41
CA SER A 247 39.26 30.98 26.30
C SER A 247 39.16 29.62 27.04
N ALA A 248 40.02 28.69 26.64
CA ALA A 248 40.37 27.49 27.38
C ALA A 248 41.27 27.81 28.58
N ASP A 249 41.26 26.97 29.63
CA ASP A 249 42.49 26.43 30.22
C ASP A 249 42.23 25.16 31.04
N ALA A 250 43.30 24.38 31.20
CA ALA A 250 43.40 22.98 31.56
C ALA A 250 43.75 22.70 33.04
N SER A 251 43.59 21.43 33.42
CA SER A 251 44.27 20.62 34.47
C SER A 251 43.22 19.71 35.12
N GLY A 252 43.36 18.41 35.34
CA GLY A 252 44.50 17.51 35.36
C GLY A 252 44.31 16.58 36.56
N ARG A 253 44.12 15.27 36.36
CA ARG A 253 44.61 14.20 37.25
C ARG A 253 44.25 12.80 36.75
N ALA A 254 45.28 11.98 36.68
CA ALA A 254 45.23 10.53 36.55
C ALA A 254 45.04 9.88 37.93
N ARG A 255 44.27 8.78 37.97
CA ARG A 255 44.65 7.44 38.44
C ARG A 255 43.51 6.47 38.17
#